data_AF-A0A1J3IM16-F1
#
_entry.id   AF-A0A1J3IM16-F1
#
_cell.length_a   1.000
_cell.length_b   1.000
_cell.length_c   1.000
_cell.angle_alpha   90.00
_cell.angle_beta   90.00
_cell.angle_gamma   90.00
#
_symmetry.space_group_name_H-M   'P 1'
#
loop_
_entity.id
_entity.type
_entity.pdbx_description
1 polymer ?
#
loop_
_entity_poly.entity_id
_entity_poly.type
_entity_poly.pdbx_seq_one_letter_code
_entity_poly.pdbx_strand_id
1 'polypeptide(L)'
;HYPALSLVSKSFRSLLTSPELYETRSLLGRTESCLYLCLKLTTDPFPIRRWFTLCRKPNRTLTNGNTREKKKKQTLTNGYTSEKKKKVNSSGNILIPVSFPNSPQVHWQSVVAVGSSIYVIGGPVNDSPSSDVWVLDCRCHVWRKGPSMSAERYYPAADVVDGRIYVVGGGNDLDSSNWMEVFDPKTQTW
;
A
#
# COMPACT_ATOMS: atom_id res chain seq x y z
N HIS A 1 11.71 0.91 4.39
CA HIS A 1 11.45 -0.23 5.32
C HIS A 1 12.68 -1.15 5.37
N TYR A 2 13.21 -1.45 6.57
CA TYR A 2 14.44 -2.26 6.75
C TYR A 2 14.14 -3.58 7.49
N PRO A 3 13.56 -4.59 6.82
CA PRO A 3 13.12 -5.83 7.48
C PRO A 3 14.27 -6.60 8.11
N ALA A 4 15.47 -6.53 7.54
CA ALA A 4 16.66 -7.16 8.13
C ALA A 4 17.09 -6.46 9.43
N LEU A 5 17.02 -5.13 9.49
CA LEU A 5 17.45 -4.38 10.66
C LEU A 5 16.46 -4.49 11.83
N SER A 6 15.16 -4.62 11.56
CA SER A 6 14.14 -4.83 12.60
C SER A 6 14.20 -6.19 13.29
N LEU A 7 15.02 -7.13 12.77
CA LEU A 7 15.27 -8.45 13.37
C LEU A 7 16.49 -8.45 14.29
N VAL A 8 17.29 -7.38 14.29
CA VAL A 8 18.55 -7.32 15.06
C VAL A 8 18.30 -7.10 16.56
N SER A 9 17.29 -6.29 16.93
CA SER A 9 16.96 -6.01 18.33
C SER A 9 15.52 -5.50 18.49
N LYS A 10 14.88 -5.88 19.62
CA LYS A 10 13.57 -5.35 20.02
C LYS A 10 13.61 -3.83 20.23
N SER A 11 14.70 -3.31 20.82
CA SER A 11 14.88 -1.87 21.03
C SER A 11 15.00 -1.13 19.70
N PHE A 12 15.80 -1.66 18.77
CA PHE A 12 15.95 -1.06 17.44
C PHE A 12 14.63 -1.09 16.65
N ARG A 13 13.88 -2.20 16.72
CA ARG A 13 12.53 -2.28 16.14
C ARG A 13 11.61 -1.22 16.74
N SER A 14 11.59 -1.08 18.07
CA SER A 14 10.76 -0.09 18.76
C SER A 14 11.09 1.34 18.32
N LEU A 15 12.37 1.67 18.18
CA LEU A 15 12.83 2.95 17.65
C LEU A 15 12.34 3.19 16.22
N LEU A 16 12.46 2.21 15.32
CA LEU A 16 11.98 2.35 13.93
C LEU A 16 10.46 2.53 13.84
N THR A 17 9.71 2.03 14.82
CA THR A 17 8.25 2.16 14.90
C THR A 17 7.78 3.38 15.70
N SER A 18 8.69 4.16 16.28
CA SER A 18 8.35 5.32 17.13
C SER A 18 7.66 6.41 16.31
N PRO A 19 6.51 6.93 16.78
CA PRO A 19 5.87 8.09 16.19
C PRO A 19 6.74 9.34 16.20
N GLU A 20 7.45 9.60 17.30
CA GLU A 20 8.30 10.77 17.49
C GLU A 20 9.45 10.79 16.48
N LEU A 21 10.06 9.61 16.25
CA LEU A 21 11.11 9.47 15.24
C LEU A 21 10.54 9.68 13.83
N TYR A 22 9.35 9.17 13.54
CA TYR A 22 8.70 9.39 12.26
C TYR A 22 8.40 10.88 12.02
N GLU A 23 7.82 11.57 12.99
CA GLU A 23 7.53 13.01 12.89
C GLU A 23 8.80 13.83 12.68
N THR A 24 9.86 13.54 13.45
CA THR A 24 11.16 14.20 13.29
C THR A 24 11.71 13.99 11.88
N ARG A 25 11.65 12.77 11.35
CA ARG A 25 12.11 12.47 9.98
C ARG A 25 11.22 13.14 8.93
N SER A 26 9.92 13.25 9.18
CA SER A 26 8.97 13.92 8.30
C SER A 26 9.31 15.41 8.19
N LEU A 27 9.50 16.09 9.33
CA LEU A 27 9.91 17.49 9.40
C LEU A 27 11.26 17.76 8.71
N LEU A 28 12.18 16.80 8.78
CA LEU A 28 13.50 16.88 8.12
C LEU A 28 13.48 16.47 6.64
N GLY A 29 12.34 16.04 6.08
CA GLY A 29 12.26 15.53 4.71
C GLY A 29 13.04 14.23 4.48
N ARG A 30 13.19 13.39 5.52
CA ARG A 30 13.97 12.14 5.52
C ARG A 30 13.08 10.89 5.60
N THR A 31 11.86 10.98 5.07
CA THR A 31 10.92 9.87 4.91
C THR A 31 11.07 9.21 3.53
N GLU A 32 10.67 7.95 3.44
CA GLU A 32 10.68 7.19 2.19
C GLU A 32 9.24 6.90 1.76
N SER A 33 8.90 7.15 0.50
CA SER A 33 7.64 6.67 -0.06
C SER A 33 7.70 5.16 -0.22
N CYS A 34 6.76 4.46 0.41
CA CYS A 34 6.60 3.02 0.29
C CYS A 34 5.33 2.73 -0.53
N LEU A 35 5.45 1.84 -1.52
CA LEU A 35 4.29 1.38 -2.29
C LEU A 35 3.82 0.04 -1.73
N TYR A 36 2.57 0.01 -1.28
CA TYR A 36 1.89 -1.21 -0.85
C TYR A 36 0.96 -1.71 -1.96
N LEU A 37 0.94 -3.02 -2.19
CA LEU A 37 -0.03 -3.66 -3.06
C LEU A 37 -0.78 -4.73 -2.28
N CYS A 38 -2.10 -4.70 -2.37
CA CYS A 38 -2.94 -5.84 -2.07
C CYS A 38 -3.29 -6.54 -3.38
N LEU A 39 -3.04 -7.85 -3.45
CA LEU A 39 -3.50 -8.69 -4.55
C LEU A 39 -4.44 -9.78 -4.03
N LYS A 40 -5.61 -9.92 -4.67
CA LYS A 40 -6.49 -11.08 -4.50
C LYS A 40 -5.96 -12.19 -5.42
N LEU A 41 -5.36 -13.22 -4.84
CA LEU A 41 -4.85 -14.35 -5.61
C LEU A 41 -5.95 -15.41 -5.71
N THR A 42 -6.41 -15.67 -6.93
CA THR A 42 -7.56 -16.56 -7.22
C THR A 42 -7.16 -18.02 -7.36
N THR A 43 -5.91 -18.38 -7.05
CA THR A 43 -5.38 -19.74 -7.19
C THR A 43 -5.77 -20.65 -6.02
N ASP A 44 -6.55 -20.16 -5.07
CA ASP A 44 -6.89 -20.83 -3.82
C ASP A 44 -8.43 -20.92 -3.71
N PRO A 45 -9.02 -22.06 -3.31
CA PRO A 45 -10.47 -22.22 -3.11
C PRO A 45 -11.11 -21.14 -2.21
N PHE A 46 -10.32 -20.49 -1.36
CA PHE A 46 -10.70 -19.28 -0.63
C PHE A 46 -9.75 -18.15 -1.05
N PRO A 47 -10.19 -17.15 -1.83
CA PRO A 47 -9.28 -16.15 -2.36
C PRO A 47 -8.75 -15.24 -1.24
N ILE A 48 -7.52 -15.49 -0.81
CA ILE A 48 -6.83 -14.71 0.22
C ILE A 48 -6.23 -13.45 -0.42
N ARG A 49 -6.46 -12.30 0.21
CA ARG A 49 -5.74 -11.05 -0.13
C ARG A 49 -4.35 -11.10 0.49
N ARG A 50 -3.31 -10.99 -0.34
CA ARG A 50 -1.92 -10.89 0.11
C ARG A 50 -1.38 -9.49 -0.11
N TRP A 51 -0.63 -9.02 0.88
CA TRP A 51 0.01 -7.73 0.82
C TRP A 51 1.48 -7.83 0.44
N PHE A 52 1.94 -6.84 -0.30
CA PHE A 52 3.31 -6.70 -0.76
C PHE A 52 3.76 -5.27 -0.55
N THR A 53 5.03 -5.08 -0.24
CA THR A 53 5.70 -3.78 -0.33
C THR A 53 6.68 -3.82 -1.51
N LEU A 54 6.71 -2.76 -2.30
CA LEU A 54 7.72 -2.59 -3.34
C LEU A 54 9.00 -2.07 -2.70
N CYS A 55 10.10 -2.79 -2.92
CA CYS A 55 11.42 -2.39 -2.48
C CYS A 55 12.37 -2.29 -3.67
N ARG A 56 13.26 -1.30 -3.67
CA ARG A 56 14.38 -1.28 -4.62
C ARG A 56 15.34 -2.38 -4.22
N LYS A 57 15.71 -3.27 -5.16
CA LYS A 57 16.77 -4.25 -4.94
C LYS A 57 18.03 -3.48 -4.54
N PRO A 58 18.71 -3.87 -3.44
CA PRO A 58 20.03 -3.35 -3.18
C PRO A 58 20.88 -3.65 -4.43
N ASN A 59 21.50 -2.63 -5.00
CA ASN A 59 22.40 -2.82 -6.13
C ASN A 59 23.43 -3.86 -5.69
N ARG A 60 23.43 -5.04 -6.32
CA ARG A 60 24.62 -5.88 -6.29
C ARG A 60 25.72 -4.99 -6.86
N THR A 61 26.71 -4.68 -6.03
CA THR A 61 27.98 -4.12 -6.47
C THR A 61 28.39 -4.86 -7.73
N LEU A 62 28.82 -4.12 -8.75
CA LEU A 62 29.42 -4.66 -9.96
C LEU A 62 30.63 -5.51 -9.55
N THR A 63 30.43 -6.79 -9.29
CA THR A 63 31.48 -7.78 -9.44
C THR A 63 31.34 -8.33 -10.85
N ASN A 64 32.36 -8.03 -11.66
CA ASN A 64 32.55 -8.58 -12.99
C ASN A 64 32.28 -10.09 -12.98
N GLY A 65 31.34 -10.54 -13.81
CA GLY A 65 31.15 -11.98 -14.07
C GLY A 65 29.70 -12.35 -14.36
N ASN A 66 29.39 -12.47 -15.64
CA ASN A 66 28.28 -13.24 -16.21
C ASN A 66 26.87 -12.61 -16.20
N THR A 67 26.68 -11.60 -17.07
CA THR A 67 25.36 -11.19 -17.55
C THR A 67 24.80 -12.26 -18.49
N ARG A 68 23.65 -12.87 -18.17
CA ARG A 68 22.90 -13.71 -19.13
C ARG A 68 22.29 -12.82 -20.22
N GLU A 69 22.99 -12.72 -21.34
CA GLU A 69 22.54 -12.04 -22.56
C GLU A 69 21.42 -12.84 -23.23
N LYS A 70 20.19 -12.32 -23.26
CA LYS A 70 19.15 -12.84 -24.16
C LYS A 70 19.25 -12.12 -25.51
N LYS A 71 19.83 -12.80 -26.50
CA LYS A 71 19.86 -12.37 -27.91
C LYS A 71 18.46 -12.54 -28.51
N LYS A 72 17.85 -11.47 -29.01
CA LYS A 72 16.66 -11.54 -29.88
C LYS A 72 17.08 -11.14 -31.29
N LYS A 73 17.09 -12.09 -32.23
CA LYS A 73 17.27 -11.79 -33.66
C LYS A 73 15.96 -11.21 -34.20
N GLN A 74 16.05 -10.10 -34.91
CA GLN A 74 14.93 -9.50 -35.63
C GLN A 74 15.32 -9.42 -37.09
N THR A 75 14.63 -10.18 -37.94
CA THR A 75 14.89 -10.23 -39.38
C THR A 75 14.13 -9.09 -40.06
N LEU A 76 14.83 -8.18 -40.73
CA LEU A 76 14.25 -7.19 -41.63
C LEU A 76 14.43 -7.70 -43.06
N THR A 77 13.44 -7.49 -43.92
CA THR A 77 13.27 -8.08 -45.26
C THR A 77 14.31 -7.69 -46.30
N ASN A 78 15.31 -6.88 -45.98
CA ASN A 78 16.39 -6.50 -46.89
C ASN A 78 17.76 -6.80 -46.27
N GLY A 79 18.18 -8.08 -46.27
CA GLY A 79 19.57 -8.58 -46.27
C GLY A 79 20.62 -8.11 -45.24
N TYR A 80 20.36 -7.08 -44.44
CA TYR A 80 21.31 -6.45 -43.54
C TYR A 80 20.86 -6.65 -42.08
N THR A 81 21.64 -7.43 -41.32
CA THR A 81 21.48 -7.57 -39.88
C THR A 81 22.17 -6.42 -39.15
N SER A 82 21.38 -5.50 -38.57
CA SER A 82 21.85 -4.50 -37.63
C SER A 82 21.67 -4.98 -36.18
N GLU A 83 22.77 -5.21 -35.46
CA GLU A 83 22.74 -5.51 -34.02
C GLU A 83 22.48 -4.25 -33.18
N LYS A 84 21.21 -3.99 -32.81
CA LYS A 84 20.92 -2.98 -31.77
C LYS A 84 20.96 -3.63 -30.39
N LYS A 85 22.04 -3.40 -29.64
CA LYS A 85 22.16 -3.73 -28.22
C LYS A 85 21.24 -2.83 -27.39
N LYS A 86 20.02 -3.27 -27.11
CA LYS A 86 19.13 -2.58 -26.16
C LYS A 86 19.46 -3.05 -24.75
N LYS A 87 20.16 -2.21 -23.98
CA LYS A 87 20.43 -2.43 -22.57
C LYS A 87 19.11 -2.30 -21.80
N VAL A 88 18.43 -3.43 -21.52
CA VAL A 88 17.26 -3.42 -20.64
C VAL A 88 17.78 -3.31 -19.22
N ASN A 89 17.96 -2.08 -18.75
CA ASN A 89 18.12 -1.80 -17.34
C ASN A 89 16.75 -2.08 -16.69
N SER A 90 16.48 -3.32 -16.26
CA SER A 90 15.36 -3.54 -15.35
C SER A 90 15.70 -2.78 -14.07
N SER A 91 15.11 -1.61 -13.87
CA SER A 91 15.15 -0.91 -12.58
C SER A 91 14.65 -1.91 -11.55
N GLY A 92 15.58 -2.49 -10.79
CA GLY A 92 15.35 -3.75 -10.08
C GLY A 92 14.47 -3.54 -8.86
N ASN A 93 13.17 -3.38 -9.03
CA ASN A 93 12.24 -3.42 -7.90
C ASN A 93 11.85 -4.88 -7.63
N ILE A 94 11.61 -5.19 -6.37
CA ILE A 94 11.13 -6.50 -5.91
C ILE A 94 9.90 -6.28 -5.02
N LEU A 95 8.91 -7.15 -5.19
CA LEU A 95 7.78 -7.24 -4.29
C LEU A 95 8.17 -8.16 -3.13
N ILE A 96 8.13 -7.62 -1.92
CA ILE A 96 8.36 -8.38 -0.70
C ILE A 96 6.99 -8.62 -0.06
N PRO A 97 6.60 -9.88 0.20
CA PRO A 97 5.36 -10.17 0.90
C PRO A 97 5.42 -9.58 2.31
N VAL A 98 4.34 -8.94 2.73
CA VAL A 98 4.18 -8.39 4.08
C VAL A 98 3.07 -9.17 4.77
N SER A 99 3.42 -9.74 5.92
CA SER A 99 2.45 -10.43 6.77
C SER A 99 1.83 -9.43 7.74
N PHE A 100 0.51 -9.28 7.66
CA PHE A 100 -0.26 -8.49 8.61
C PHE A 100 -1.07 -9.42 9.50
N PRO A 101 -0.60 -9.73 10.73
CA PRO A 101 -1.43 -10.45 11.68
C PRO A 101 -2.72 -9.66 11.93
N ASN A 102 -3.87 -10.34 11.94
CA ASN A 102 -5.20 -9.74 12.13
C ASN A 102 -5.66 -8.78 11.02
N SER A 103 -5.27 -9.02 9.77
CA SER A 103 -5.86 -8.29 8.63
C SER A 103 -7.39 -8.44 8.65
N PRO A 104 -8.15 -7.35 8.58
CA PRO A 104 -9.60 -7.42 8.63
C PRO A 104 -10.15 -8.14 7.40
N GLN A 105 -11.15 -9.00 7.59
CA GLN A 105 -11.88 -9.68 6.52
C GLN A 105 -12.90 -8.73 5.89
N VAL A 106 -12.41 -7.66 5.28
CA VAL A 106 -13.25 -6.64 4.66
C VAL A 106 -12.94 -6.55 3.17
N HIS A 107 -13.96 -6.27 2.36
CA HIS A 107 -13.76 -6.00 0.95
C HIS A 107 -13.14 -4.61 0.79
N TRP A 108 -11.84 -4.57 0.49
CA TRP A 108 -11.11 -3.31 0.30
C TRP A 108 -11.53 -2.65 -0.99
N GLN A 109 -12.43 -1.67 -0.88
CA GLN A 109 -12.99 -0.94 -2.02
C GLN A 109 -12.66 0.54 -1.95
N SER A 110 -12.77 1.14 -0.77
CA SER A 110 -12.30 2.50 -0.53
C SER A 110 -11.03 2.45 0.32
N VAL A 111 -9.91 2.89 -0.27
CA VAL A 111 -8.59 2.85 0.38
C VAL A 111 -7.87 4.16 0.10
N VAL A 112 -7.41 4.82 1.16
CA VAL A 112 -6.64 6.07 1.07
C VAL A 112 -5.40 6.01 1.96
N ALA A 113 -4.37 6.77 1.61
CA ALA A 113 -3.14 6.87 2.40
C ALA A 113 -2.98 8.30 2.94
N VAL A 114 -2.79 8.43 4.26
CA VAL A 114 -2.48 9.71 4.92
C VAL A 114 -1.28 9.51 5.84
N GLY A 115 -0.20 10.25 5.56
CA GLY A 115 1.05 10.14 6.32
C GLY A 115 1.63 8.73 6.28
N SER A 116 1.79 8.10 7.44
CA SER A 116 2.27 6.72 7.58
C SER A 116 1.14 5.69 7.69
N SER A 117 -0.09 6.06 7.38
CA SER A 117 -1.26 5.19 7.57
C SER A 117 -2.05 4.97 6.29
N ILE A 118 -2.55 3.76 6.13
CA ILE A 118 -3.52 3.40 5.08
C ILE A 118 -4.86 3.16 5.76
N TYR A 119 -5.90 3.80 5.26
CA TYR A 119 -7.27 3.70 5.74
C TYR A 119 -8.09 2.88 4.75
N VAL A 120 -8.86 1.93 5.26
CA VAL A 120 -9.86 1.16 4.53
C VAL A 120 -11.21 1.53 5.09
N ILE A 121 -12.11 2.02 4.23
CA ILE A 121 -13.30 2.75 4.66
C ILE A 121 -14.56 2.04 4.13
N GLY A 122 -15.44 1.65 5.05
CA GLY A 122 -16.69 0.97 4.75
C GLY A 122 -16.47 -0.29 3.91
N GLY A 123 -17.37 -0.51 2.95
CA GLY A 123 -17.36 -1.71 2.12
C GLY A 123 -18.34 -2.77 2.64
N PRO A 124 -18.63 -3.80 1.81
CA PRO A 124 -19.47 -4.89 2.24
C PRO A 124 -18.73 -5.77 3.25
N VAL A 125 -19.42 -6.01 4.36
CA VAL A 125 -19.09 -7.02 5.37
C VAL A 125 -20.25 -8.01 5.39
N ASN A 126 -20.01 -9.25 4.97
CA ASN A 126 -21.06 -10.26 4.79
C ASN A 126 -22.25 -9.73 3.95
N ASP A 127 -21.95 -9.10 2.81
CA ASP A 127 -22.92 -8.48 1.88
C ASP A 127 -23.79 -7.36 2.46
N SER A 128 -23.41 -6.81 3.61
CA SER A 128 -24.07 -5.65 4.22
C SER A 128 -23.15 -4.42 4.20
N PRO A 129 -23.68 -3.19 4.01
CA PRO A 129 -22.87 -1.98 4.09
C PRO A 129 -22.27 -1.85 5.49
N SER A 130 -21.12 -1.17 5.60
CA SER A 130 -20.45 -0.98 6.88
C SER A 130 -20.00 0.45 7.07
N SER A 131 -20.07 0.92 8.31
CA SER A 131 -19.47 2.19 8.75
C SER A 131 -18.04 2.02 9.27
N ASP A 132 -17.53 0.79 9.32
CA ASP A 132 -16.23 0.50 9.91
C ASP A 132 -15.08 1.11 9.10
N VAL A 133 -14.10 1.62 9.83
CA VAL A 133 -12.82 2.07 9.27
C VAL A 133 -11.68 1.30 9.90
N TRP A 134 -10.83 0.74 9.04
CA TRP A 134 -9.64 0.01 9.42
C TRP A 134 -8.40 0.79 9.04
N VAL A 135 -7.47 0.91 9.98
CA VAL A 135 -6.24 1.69 9.79
C VAL A 135 -5.03 0.76 9.90
N LEU A 136 -4.24 0.73 8.85
CA LEU A 136 -2.92 0.09 8.84
C LEU A 136 -1.86 1.13 9.17
N ASP A 137 -1.10 0.90 10.24
CA ASP A 137 0.13 1.64 10.51
C ASP A 137 1.28 1.03 9.70
N CYS A 138 1.76 1.76 8.69
CA CYS A 138 2.82 1.29 7.80
C CYS A 138 4.21 1.25 8.45
N ARG A 139 4.38 1.81 9.66
CA ARG A 139 5.66 1.80 10.39
C ARG A 139 5.85 0.47 11.11
N CYS A 140 4.79 -0.01 11.75
CA CYS A 140 4.82 -1.25 12.55
C CYS A 140 4.05 -2.42 11.93
N HIS A 141 3.35 -2.20 10.81
CA HIS A 141 2.57 -3.22 10.10
C HIS A 141 1.46 -3.83 10.96
N VAL A 142 0.75 -2.96 11.68
CA VAL A 142 -0.36 -3.35 12.57
C VAL A 142 -1.65 -2.71 12.09
N TRP A 143 -2.70 -3.54 11.99
CA TRP A 143 -4.07 -3.08 11.80
C TRP A 143 -4.72 -2.70 13.12
N ARG A 144 -5.51 -1.64 13.10
CA ARG A 144 -6.40 -1.26 14.19
C ARG A 144 -7.75 -0.81 13.64
N LYS A 145 -8.78 -0.93 14.46
CA LYS A 145 -10.07 -0.28 14.18
C LYS A 145 -9.96 1.21 14.48
N GLY A 146 -10.40 2.05 13.55
CA GLY A 146 -10.51 3.50 13.71
C GLY A 146 -11.93 3.91 14.13
N PRO A 147 -12.18 5.22 14.30
CA PRO A 147 -13.52 5.75 14.50
C PRO A 147 -14.43 5.37 13.33
N SER A 148 -15.58 4.77 13.61
CA SER A 148 -16.57 4.42 12.57
C SER A 148 -17.28 5.67 12.04
N MET A 149 -17.67 5.63 10.77
CA MET A 149 -18.52 6.64 10.15
C MET A 149 -19.89 6.69 10.85
N SER A 150 -20.59 7.81 10.67
CA SER A 150 -21.99 7.93 11.08
C SER A 150 -22.90 7.15 10.14
N ALA A 151 -22.59 7.11 8.84
CA ALA A 151 -23.35 6.35 7.85
C ALA A 151 -22.64 5.06 7.45
N GLU A 152 -23.42 3.99 7.29
CA GLU A 152 -22.95 2.75 6.66
C GLU A 152 -22.87 2.92 5.15
N ARG A 153 -21.76 2.46 4.54
CA ARG A 153 -21.50 2.66 3.11
C ARG A 153 -21.03 1.37 2.46
N TYR A 154 -21.68 0.99 1.35
CA TYR A 154 -21.39 -0.22 0.59
C TYR A 154 -20.19 -0.03 -0.36
N TYR A 155 -20.24 1.01 -1.19
CA TYR A 155 -19.22 1.29 -2.20
C TYR A 155 -18.81 2.77 -2.16
N PRO A 156 -18.30 3.28 -1.02
CA PRO A 156 -17.95 4.69 -0.93
C PRO A 156 -16.73 5.02 -1.80
N ALA A 157 -16.70 6.22 -2.36
CA ALA A 157 -15.49 6.83 -2.88
C ALA A 157 -14.80 7.60 -1.75
N ALA A 158 -13.47 7.52 -1.64
CA ALA A 158 -12.73 8.36 -0.72
C ALA A 158 -11.46 8.93 -1.33
N ASP A 159 -11.12 10.15 -0.93
CA ASP A 159 -9.88 10.81 -1.31
C ASP A 159 -9.37 11.75 -0.20
N VAL A 160 -8.13 12.20 -0.32
CA VAL A 160 -7.45 13.03 0.68
C VAL A 160 -7.29 14.46 0.17
N VAL A 161 -7.86 15.42 0.90
CA VAL A 161 -7.70 16.85 0.63
C VAL A 161 -7.24 17.54 1.91
N ASP A 162 -6.15 18.30 1.83
CA ASP A 162 -5.54 19.02 2.97
C ASP A 162 -5.29 18.15 4.22
N GLY A 163 -4.95 16.88 4.00
CA GLY A 163 -4.68 15.91 5.07
C GLY A 163 -5.94 15.35 5.75
N ARG A 164 -7.13 15.69 5.27
CA ARG A 164 -8.41 15.13 5.70
C ARG A 164 -8.93 14.15 4.66
N ILE A 165 -9.69 13.17 5.12
CA ILE A 165 -10.25 12.11 4.28
C ILE A 165 -11.72 12.43 4.01
N TYR A 166 -12.06 12.64 2.75
CA TYR A 166 -13.41 12.87 2.30
C TYR A 166 -13.99 11.56 1.82
N VAL A 167 -15.19 11.21 2.29
CA VAL A 167 -15.87 9.96 1.94
C VAL A 167 -17.25 10.30 1.40
N VAL A 168 -17.54 9.83 0.18
CA VAL A 168 -18.73 10.22 -0.58
C VAL A 168 -19.46 9.00 -1.13
N GLY A 169 -20.80 9.05 -1.07
CA GLY A 169 -21.67 8.05 -1.69
C GLY A 169 -21.65 6.69 -0.98
N GLY A 170 -22.19 5.68 -1.65
CA GLY A 170 -22.25 4.30 -1.14
C GLY A 170 -23.28 4.07 -0.03
N GLY A 171 -24.01 5.10 0.42
CA GLY A 171 -25.13 4.96 1.35
C GLY A 171 -26.40 4.49 0.63
N ASN A 172 -27.35 3.96 1.41
CA ASN A 172 -28.63 3.46 0.90
C ASN A 172 -29.63 4.58 0.57
N ASP A 173 -29.51 5.74 1.21
CA ASP A 173 -30.45 6.86 1.03
C ASP A 173 -29.87 7.96 0.14
N LEU A 174 -30.49 8.11 -1.04
CA LEU A 174 -30.16 9.15 -2.03
C LEU A 174 -30.51 10.57 -1.55
N ASP A 175 -31.45 10.71 -0.60
CA ASP A 175 -31.95 12.00 -0.08
C ASP A 175 -31.33 12.38 1.28
N SER A 176 -30.31 11.65 1.76
CA SER A 176 -29.76 11.88 3.10
C SER A 176 -28.77 13.07 3.15
N SER A 177 -28.88 13.88 4.20
CA SER A 177 -27.86 14.88 4.58
C SER A 177 -26.48 14.27 4.85
N ASN A 178 -26.38 12.94 4.91
CA ASN A 178 -25.17 12.18 5.19
C ASN A 178 -24.49 11.65 3.92
N TRP A 179 -24.76 12.24 2.75
CA TRP A 179 -24.17 11.79 1.48
C TRP A 179 -22.63 11.87 1.45
N MET A 180 -22.03 12.74 2.27
CA MET A 180 -20.59 12.91 2.44
C MET A 180 -20.22 13.09 3.93
N GLU A 181 -19.07 12.54 4.32
CA GLU A 181 -18.46 12.72 5.64
C GLU A 181 -16.96 13.05 5.50
N VAL A 182 -16.38 13.74 6.48
CA VAL A 182 -14.98 14.20 6.42
C VAL A 182 -14.25 13.80 7.69
N PHE A 183 -13.39 12.80 7.59
CA PHE A 183 -12.56 12.39 8.70
C PHE A 183 -11.29 13.26 8.80
N ASP A 184 -11.01 13.79 9.98
CA ASP A 184 -9.75 14.43 10.33
C ASP A 184 -8.86 13.43 11.10
N PRO A 185 -7.78 12.90 10.46
CA PRO A 185 -6.88 11.95 11.09
C PRO A 185 -6.12 12.50 12.30
N LYS A 186 -5.99 13.83 12.45
CA LYS A 186 -5.27 14.43 13.58
C LYS A 186 -6.13 14.40 14.84
N THR A 187 -7.42 14.70 14.71
CA THR A 187 -8.38 14.69 15.83
C THR A 187 -9.08 13.36 16.01
N GLN A 188 -9.00 12.47 15.02
CA GLN A 188 -9.71 11.18 14.99
C GLN A 188 -11.23 11.37 15.05
N THR A 189 -11.76 12.34 14.31
CA THR A 189 -13.20 12.68 14.27
C THR A 189 -13.71 12.77 12.84
N TRP A 190 -14.98 12.42 12.62
CA TRP A 190 -15.74 12.59 11.38
C TRP A 190 -16.42 13.94 11.29
#